data_AF-A0A1B6NRB8-F1
#
_entry.id   AF-A0A1B6NRB8-F1
#
_cell.length_a   1.000
_cell.length_b   1.000
_cell.length_c   1.000
_cell.angle_alpha   90.00
_cell.angle_beta   90.00
_cell.angle_gamma   90.00
#
_symmetry.space_group_name_H-M   'P 1'
#
loop_
_entity.id
_entity.type
_entity.pdbx_description
1 polymer ?
#
loop_
_entity_poly.entity_id
_entity_poly.type
_entity_poly.pdbx_seq_one_letter_code
_entity_poly.pdbx_strand_id
1 'polypeptide(L)'
;MKLYDTLSNAFLDLGSNRVDAMISDKLPAIEWLSSPAGSKYALKGEEIDINDNFAIAVRPGDPLQAKINQSLANIKANGTYDKINQQYFAISESAMQTSDVDAPEQPVTETAGQ
;
A
#
# COMPACT_ATOMS: atom_id res chain seq x y z
N MET A 1 -12.19 11.59 -11.23
CA MET A 1 -11.17 11.42 -10.18
C MET A 1 -11.73 12.00 -8.88
N LYS A 2 -11.75 11.21 -7.80
CA LYS A 2 -12.26 11.62 -6.49
C LYS A 2 -11.09 11.62 -5.48
N LEU A 3 -11.00 12.68 -4.69
CA LEU A 3 -10.00 12.79 -3.63
C LEU A 3 -10.65 12.39 -2.31
N TYR A 4 -9.88 11.67 -1.51
CA TYR A 4 -10.25 11.28 -0.16
C TYR A 4 -9.26 11.90 0.81
N ASP A 5 -9.79 12.26 1.96
CA ASP A 5 -9.08 12.71 3.15
C ASP A 5 -8.26 11.58 3.80
N THR A 6 -8.74 10.33 3.71
CA THR A 6 -8.06 9.14 4.24
C THR A 6 -8.12 7.95 3.28
N LEU A 7 -7.12 7.06 3.35
CA LEU A 7 -7.15 5.78 2.63
C LEU A 7 -8.33 4.90 3.07
N SER A 8 -8.73 4.95 4.34
CA SER A 8 -9.89 4.21 4.84
C SER A 8 -11.18 4.59 4.13
N ASN A 9 -11.41 5.89 3.87
CA ASN A 9 -12.58 6.34 3.12
C ASN A 9 -12.53 5.91 1.64
N ALA A 10 -11.34 5.89 1.04
CA ALA A 10 -11.16 5.38 -0.32
C ALA A 10 -11.44 3.87 -0.40
N PHE A 11 -10.95 3.07 0.55
CA PHE A 11 -11.23 1.63 0.63
C PHE A 11 -12.71 1.31 0.88
N LEU A 12 -13.41 2.12 1.69
CA LEU A 12 -14.85 1.97 1.91
C LEU A 12 -15.64 2.19 0.62
N ASP A 13 -15.29 3.21 -0.16
CA ASP A 13 -15.95 3.49 -1.43
C ASP A 13 -15.61 2.46 -2.50
N LEU A 14 -14.38 1.95 -2.52
CA LEU A 14 -14.00 0.81 -3.37
C LEU A 14 -14.83 -0.42 -3.01
N GLY A 15 -14.83 -0.82 -1.73
CA GLY A 15 -15.60 -1.98 -1.24
C GLY A 15 -17.11 -1.86 -1.43
N SER A 16 -17.64 -0.63 -1.50
CA SER A 16 -19.05 -0.33 -1.76
C SER A 16 -19.40 -0.15 -3.24
N ASN A 17 -18.47 -0.43 -4.15
CA ASN A 17 -18.65 -0.27 -5.59
C ASN A 17 -19.05 1.16 -6.02
N ARG A 18 -18.55 2.18 -5.30
CA ARG A 18 -18.73 3.60 -5.65
C ARG A 18 -17.59 4.12 -6.53
N VAL A 19 -16.47 3.40 -6.57
CA VAL A 19 -15.33 3.61 -7.47
C VAL A 19 -14.83 2.28 -8.00
N ASP A 20 -14.28 2.28 -9.20
CA ASP A 20 -13.78 1.05 -9.85
C ASP A 20 -12.33 0.71 -9.47
N ALA A 21 -11.54 1.71 -9.11
CA ALA A 21 -10.13 1.57 -8.73
C ALA A 21 -9.67 2.70 -7.80
N MET A 22 -8.58 2.47 -7.08
CA MET A 22 -7.88 3.48 -6.29
C MET A 22 -6.37 3.26 -6.33
N ILE A 23 -5.61 4.32 -6.05
CA ILE A 23 -4.17 4.27 -5.84
C ILE A 23 -3.92 4.34 -4.33
N SER A 24 -3.06 3.45 -3.82
CA SER A 24 -2.73 3.34 -2.39
C SER A 24 -1.25 3.05 -2.23
N ASP A 25 -0.71 3.42 -1.08
CA ASP A 25 0.54 2.85 -0.60
C ASP A 25 0.40 1.32 -0.45
N LYS A 26 1.52 0.61 -0.64
CA LYS A 26 1.57 -0.85 -0.70
C LYS A 26 1.11 -1.53 0.59
N LEU A 27 1.60 -1.09 1.75
CA LEU A 27 1.29 -1.73 3.03
C LEU A 27 -0.21 -1.63 3.40
N PRO A 28 -0.84 -0.43 3.35
CA PRO A 28 -2.30 -0.33 3.58
C PRO A 28 -3.13 -1.14 2.57
N ALA A 29 -2.70 -1.22 1.31
CA ALA A 29 -3.41 -2.01 0.31
C ALA A 29 -3.37 -3.49 0.64
N ILE A 30 -2.20 -4.03 0.99
CA ILE A 30 -2.06 -5.44 1.33
C ILE A 30 -2.80 -5.79 2.63
N GLU A 31 -2.78 -4.90 3.63
CA GLU A 31 -3.56 -5.06 4.86
C GLU A 31 -5.06 -5.14 4.54
N TRP A 32 -5.57 -4.22 3.71
CA TRP A 32 -6.99 -4.21 3.34
C TRP A 32 -7.40 -5.43 2.50
N LEU A 33 -6.53 -5.88 1.58
CA LEU A 33 -6.75 -7.11 0.79
C LEU A 33 -6.82 -8.37 1.65
N SER A 34 -6.19 -8.35 2.83
CA SER A 34 -6.27 -9.44 3.82
C SER A 34 -7.60 -9.45 4.60
N SER A 35 -8.44 -8.43 4.44
CA SER A 35 -9.74 -8.32 5.09
C SER A 35 -10.87 -8.98 4.28
N PRO A 36 -12.02 -9.31 4.89
CA PRO A 36 -13.19 -9.80 4.15
C PRO A 36 -13.68 -8.85 3.05
N ALA A 37 -13.57 -7.54 3.27
CA ALA A 37 -13.97 -6.52 2.30
C ALA A 37 -13.05 -6.51 1.06
N GLY A 38 -11.75 -6.78 1.28
CA GLY A 38 -10.74 -6.85 0.22
C GLY A 38 -10.69 -8.18 -0.54
N SER A 39 -11.36 -9.23 -0.05
CA SER A 39 -11.27 -10.60 -0.60
C SER A 39 -11.64 -10.77 -2.09
N LYS A 40 -12.36 -9.79 -2.67
CA LYS A 40 -12.76 -9.79 -4.10
C LYS A 40 -11.93 -8.84 -4.96
N TYR A 41 -10.90 -8.23 -4.39
CA TYR A 41 -10.05 -7.24 -5.03
C TYR A 41 -8.63 -7.77 -5.16
N ALA A 42 -7.84 -7.12 -6.00
CA ALA A 42 -6.44 -7.47 -6.23
C ALA A 42 -5.63 -6.21 -6.54
N LEU A 43 -4.31 -6.31 -6.35
CA LEU A 43 -3.38 -5.33 -6.92
C LEU A 43 -3.33 -5.50 -8.44
N LYS A 44 -3.35 -4.38 -9.17
CA LYS A 44 -3.25 -4.36 -10.63
C LYS A 44 -2.20 -3.34 -11.07
N GLY A 45 -1.37 -3.76 -12.02
CA GLY A 45 -0.26 -2.98 -12.55
C GLY A 45 1.03 -3.13 -11.72
N GLU A 46 2.09 -2.51 -12.24
CA GLU A 46 3.40 -2.46 -11.60
C GLU A 46 3.43 -1.45 -10.45
N GLU A 47 4.35 -1.67 -9.51
CA GLU A 47 4.60 -0.73 -8.43
C GLU A 47 5.14 0.60 -8.99
N ILE A 48 4.59 1.70 -8.49
CA ILE A 48 5.08 3.03 -8.81
C ILE A 48 6.26 3.33 -7.88
N ASP A 49 7.47 3.02 -8.32
CA ASP A 49 8.69 3.33 -7.58
C ASP A 49 9.10 4.79 -7.79
N ILE A 50 9.00 5.58 -6.72
CA ILE A 50 9.43 6.97 -6.66
C ILE A 50 10.68 7.16 -5.78
N ASN A 51 11.37 6.07 -5.42
CA ASN A 51 12.49 6.06 -4.48
C ASN A 51 12.12 6.74 -3.14
N ASP A 52 10.93 6.44 -2.63
CA ASP A 52 10.46 6.97 -1.36
C ASP A 52 11.21 6.35 -0.17
N ASN A 53 11.43 7.15 0.87
CA ASN A 53 12.16 6.75 2.06
C ASN A 53 11.41 7.21 3.31
N PHE A 54 11.17 6.26 4.23
CA PHE A 54 10.63 6.59 5.54
C PHE A 54 11.68 7.25 6.43
N ALA A 55 11.31 8.37 7.05
CA ALA A 55 12.18 9.13 7.94
C ALA A 55 11.44 9.64 9.18
N ILE A 56 12.20 9.88 10.25
CA ILE A 56 11.70 10.58 11.43
C ILE A 56 11.97 12.08 11.23
N ALA A 57 10.91 12.85 11.04
CA ALA A 57 11.01 14.30 10.89
C ALA A 57 11.28 14.96 12.25
N VAL A 58 12.25 15.87 12.28
CA VAL A 58 12.56 16.74 13.43
C VAL A 58 12.60 18.19 12.99
N ARG A 59 12.47 19.13 13.92
CA ARG A 59 12.64 20.55 13.60
C ARG A 59 14.07 20.82 13.12
N PRO A 60 14.28 21.77 12.20
CA PRO A 60 15.62 22.22 11.85
C PRO A 60 16.42 22.65 13.10
N GLY A 61 17.62 22.11 13.26
CA GLY A 61 18.50 22.40 14.40
C GLY A 61 18.11 21.72 15.72
N ASP A 62 17.15 20.77 15.71
CA ASP A 62 16.75 20.09 16.94
C ASP A 62 17.92 19.24 17.51
N PRO A 63 18.32 19.45 18.78
CA PRO A 63 19.44 18.73 19.38
C PRO A 63 19.18 17.22 19.52
N LEU A 64 17.94 16.76 19.36
CA LEU A 64 17.60 15.34 19.42
C LEU A 64 17.90 14.59 18.12
N GLN A 65 18.14 15.28 16.99
CA GLN A 65 18.37 14.64 15.69
C GLN A 65 19.48 13.56 15.78
N ALA A 66 20.63 13.93 16.34
CA ALA A 66 21.76 13.02 16.47
C ALA A 66 21.45 11.82 17.37
N LYS A 67 20.73 12.05 18.47
CA LYS A 67 20.32 11.00 19.41
C LYS A 67 19.32 10.03 18.77
N ILE A 68 18.35 10.53 18.01
CA ILE A 68 17.37 9.72 17.27
C ILE A 68 18.10 8.83 16.26
N ASN A 69 19.01 9.40 15.46
CA ASN A 69 19.77 8.65 14.47
C ASN A 69 20.65 7.57 15.11
N GLN A 70 21.32 7.88 16.22
CA GLN A 70 22.13 6.92 16.95
C GLN A 70 21.28 5.78 17.53
N SER A 71 20.13 6.10 18.15
CA SER A 71 19.22 5.08 18.67
C SER A 71 18.67 4.20 17.56
N LEU A 72 18.31 4.77 16.40
CA LEU A 72 17.84 4.01 15.24
C LEU A 72 18.93 3.05 14.72
N ALA A 73 20.18 3.51 14.63
CA ALA A 73 21.31 2.66 14.26
C ALA A 73 21.51 1.51 15.26
N ASN A 74 21.41 1.79 16.56
CA ASN A 74 21.56 0.77 17.60
C ASN A 74 20.48 -0.32 17.52
N ILE A 75 19.21 0.06 17.32
CA ILE A 75 18.12 -0.92 17.22
C ILE A 75 18.15 -1.74 15.92
N LYS A 76 18.73 -1.18 14.85
CA LYS A 76 19.01 -1.93 13.63
C LYS A 76 20.14 -2.94 13.87
N ALA A 77 21.25 -2.50 14.47
CA ALA A 77 22.41 -3.35 14.70
C ALA A 77 22.14 -4.52 15.66
N ASN A 78 21.24 -4.35 16.63
CA ASN A 78 20.92 -5.38 17.62
C ASN A 78 19.69 -6.25 17.26
N GLY A 79 19.09 -6.05 16.07
CA GLY A 79 17.93 -6.81 15.59
C GLY A 79 16.60 -6.46 16.26
N THR A 80 16.53 -5.46 17.12
CA THR A 80 15.24 -4.98 17.68
C THR A 80 14.35 -4.41 16.59
N TYR A 81 14.93 -3.72 15.60
CA TYR A 81 14.19 -3.20 14.45
C TYR A 81 13.49 -4.33 13.70
N ASP A 82 14.22 -5.41 13.39
CA ASP A 82 13.67 -6.54 12.63
C ASP A 82 12.53 -7.23 13.38
N LYS A 83 12.65 -7.38 14.71
CA LYS A 83 11.57 -7.92 15.55
C LYS A 83 10.31 -7.08 15.49
N ILE A 84 10.45 -5.75 15.56
CA ILE A 84 9.31 -4.83 15.42
C ILE A 84 8.71 -4.94 14.02
N ASN A 85 9.54 -4.93 12.98
CA ASN A 85 9.08 -5.07 11.60
C ASN A 85 8.31 -6.38 11.39
N GLN A 86 8.83 -7.50 11.92
CA GLN A 86 8.15 -8.79 11.84
C GLN A 86 6.83 -8.80 12.64
N GLN A 87 6.77 -8.14 13.78
CA GLN A 87 5.55 -8.11 14.59
C GLN A 87 4.40 -7.37 13.90
N TYR A 88 4.70 -6.27 13.21
CA TYR A 88 3.67 -5.37 12.67
C TYR A 88 3.48 -5.47 11.15
N PHE A 89 4.48 -5.98 10.43
CA PHE A 89 4.50 -6.04 8.97
C PHE A 89 4.91 -7.42 8.43
N ALA A 90 4.83 -8.49 9.23
CA ALA A 90 4.89 -9.85 8.67
C ALA A 90 3.62 -10.11 7.86
N ILE A 91 3.64 -9.69 6.61
CA ILE A 91 2.61 -10.00 5.63
C ILE A 91 2.83 -11.46 5.18
N SER A 92 1.77 -12.27 5.17
CA SER A 92 1.82 -13.62 4.63
C SER A 92 2.07 -13.59 3.11
N GLU A 93 2.90 -14.50 2.59
CA GLU A 93 3.25 -14.62 1.16
C GLU A 93 2.02 -14.61 0.22
N SER A 94 0.87 -15.08 0.71
CA SER A 94 -0.40 -15.07 -0.01
C SER A 94 -0.92 -13.67 -0.38
N ALA A 95 -0.53 -12.63 0.35
CA ALA A 95 -1.01 -11.27 0.14
C ALA A 95 -0.06 -10.43 -0.76
N MET A 96 1.11 -10.97 -1.12
CA MET A 96 2.08 -10.33 -2.02
C MET A 96 1.98 -10.81 -3.47
N GLN A 97 1.12 -11.80 -3.79
CA GLN A 97 0.95 -12.26 -5.17
C GLN A 97 0.17 -11.22 -5.98
N THR A 98 0.88 -10.53 -6.87
CA THR A 98 0.27 -9.87 -8.03
C THR A 98 -0.35 -10.98 -8.88
N SER A 99 -1.68 -10.98 -8.96
CA SER A 99 -2.36 -11.86 -9.92
C SER A 99 -2.21 -11.20 -11.29
N ASP A 100 -1.12 -11.56 -11.98
CA ASP A 100 -1.04 -11.54 -13.44
C ASP A 100 -2.06 -12.54 -13.99
N VAL A 101 -3.33 -12.18 -13.88
CA VAL A 101 -4.43 -12.86 -14.54
C VAL A 101 -5.19 -11.79 -15.28
N ASP A 102 -4.79 -11.67 -16.55
CA ASP A 102 -5.67 -11.51 -17.72
C ASP A 102 -7.04 -10.91 -17.38
N ALA A 103 -7.16 -9.59 -17.59
CA ALA A 103 -8.49 -9.00 -17.67
C ALA A 103 -9.13 -9.54 -18.95
N PRO A 104 -10.33 -10.12 -18.92
CA PRO A 104 -11.01 -10.47 -20.16
C PRO A 104 -11.25 -9.17 -20.92
N GLU A 105 -10.70 -9.07 -22.14
CA GLU A 105 -11.11 -8.07 -23.11
C GLU A 105 -12.64 -8.04 -23.13
N GLN A 106 -13.24 -6.94 -22.68
CA GLN A 106 -14.65 -6.68 -22.94
C GLN A 106 -14.79 -6.64 -24.46
N PRO A 107 -15.65 -7.48 -25.08
CA PRO A 107 -15.83 -7.40 -26.52
C PRO A 107 -16.44 -6.04 -26.83
N VAL A 108 -15.66 -5.20 -27.53
CA VAL A 108 -16.19 -4.01 -28.19
C VAL A 108 -17.25 -4.48 -29.17
N THR A 109 -18.51 -4.28 -28.82
CA THR A 109 -19.62 -4.47 -29.74
C THR A 109 -19.57 -3.34 -30.75
N GLU A 110 -18.96 -3.63 -31.90
CA GLU A 110 -18.99 -2.81 -33.09
C GLU A 110 -20.45 -2.77 -33.58
N THR A 111 -21.18 -1.71 -33.23
CA THR A 111 -22.47 -1.41 -33.84
C THR A 111 -22.20 -0.81 -35.22
N ALA A 112 -22.13 -1.67 -36.23
CA ALA A 112 -22.18 -1.25 -37.62
C ALA A 112 -23.55 -0.60 -37.87
N GLY A 113 -23.53 0.71 -38.15
CA GLY A 113 -24.68 1.40 -38.69
C GLY A 113 -25.03 0.88 -40.08
N GLN A 114 -26.30 0.52 -40.26
CA GLN A 114 -27.03 0.67 -41.52
C GLN A 114 -28.23 1.56 -41.24
#